data_AF-A0A0K9YLD5-F1
#
_entry.id   AF-A0A0K9YLD5-F1
#
_cell.length_a   1.000
_cell.length_b   1.000
_cell.length_c   1.000
_cell.angle_alpha   90.00
_cell.angle_beta   90.00
_cell.angle_gamma   90.00
#
_symmetry.space_group_name_H-M   'P 1'
#
loop_
_entity.id
_entity.type
_entity.pdbx_description
1 polymer ?
#
loop_
_entity_poly.entity_id
_entity_poly.type
_entity_poly.pdbx_seq_one_letter_code
_entity_poly.pdbx_strand_id
1 'polypeptide(L)' 'MKVWSSFSSESRKCRGCDVKTGNYKVYDQSEIAIRIPLCDDCYGKVDVEKLSKPFLTTLRKAIGIQVNGDLSQ' A
#
# COMPACT_ATOMS: atom_id res chain seq x y z
N MET A 1 1.07 5.96 -9.31
CA MET A 1 0.63 5.54 -7.97
C MET A 1 1.01 6.64 -7.00
N LYS A 2 0.06 7.21 -6.27
CA LYS A 2 0.32 8.26 -5.29
C LYS A 2 0.59 7.61 -3.94
N VAL A 3 1.62 8.07 -3.24
CA VAL A 3 2.02 7.55 -1.93
C VAL A 3 2.04 8.68 -0.93
N TRP A 4 1.40 8.49 0.23
CA TRP A 4 1.34 9.50 1.27
C TRP A 4 1.18 8.86 2.66
N SER A 5 1.33 9.63 3.72
CA SER A 5 1.15 9.18 5.11
C SER A 5 -0.14 9.71 5.71
N SER A 6 -0.88 8.86 6.41
CA SER A 6 -2.11 9.18 7.13
C SER A 6 -1.95 8.86 8.60
N PHE A 7 -2.50 9.70 9.46
CA PHE A 7 -2.65 9.40 10.88
C PHE A 7 -4.10 9.02 11.19
N SER A 8 -4.29 8.10 12.14
CA SER A 8 -5.60 7.74 12.67
C SER A 8 -5.54 7.57 14.18
N SER A 9 -6.62 7.96 14.87
CA SER A 9 -6.81 7.70 16.30
C SER A 9 -6.93 6.20 16.60
N GLU A 10 -7.29 5.37 15.62
CA GLU A 10 -7.29 3.91 15.76
C GLU A 10 -5.87 3.36 15.50
N SER A 11 -5.20 2.95 16.57
CA SER A 11 -3.87 2.35 16.50
C SER A 11 -3.93 0.85 16.17
N ARG A 12 -3.13 0.42 15.19
CA ARG A 12 -2.94 -0.99 14.81
C ARG A 12 -1.47 -1.39 14.92
N LYS A 13 -1.16 -2.69 14.86
CA LYS A 13 0.23 -3.15 14.86
C LYS A 13 0.94 -2.73 13.57
N CYS A 14 2.10 -2.11 13.70
CA CYS A 14 2.98 -1.77 12.59
C CYS A 14 3.38 -3.04 11.85
N ARG A 15 3.25 -3.07 10.53
CA ARG A 15 3.58 -4.25 9.74
C ARG A 15 5.09 -4.55 9.66
N GLY A 16 5.93 -3.56 9.99
CA GLY A 16 7.39 -3.69 9.96
C GLY A 16 8.04 -4.09 11.29
N CYS A 17 7.39 -3.83 12.43
CA CYS A 17 7.98 -4.07 13.76
C CYS A 17 6.98 -4.51 14.84
N ASP A 18 5.71 -4.75 14.48
CA ASP A 18 4.61 -5.15 15.37
C ASP A 18 4.24 -4.20 16.53
N VAL A 19 4.95 -3.06 16.67
CA VAL A 19 4.62 -2.00 17.63
C VAL A 19 3.31 -1.31 17.24
N LYS A 20 2.45 -0.99 18.21
CA LYS A 20 1.21 -0.23 17.94
C LYS A 20 1.54 1.15 17.36
N THR A 21 0.87 1.50 16.27
CA THR A 21 1.02 2.79 15.59
C THR A 21 -0.33 3.29 15.07
N GLY A 22 -0.53 4.61 15.14
CA GLY A 22 -1.62 5.31 14.44
C GLY A 22 -1.21 5.79 13.05
N ASN A 23 0.05 5.59 12.65
CA ASN A 23 0.57 6.00 11.36
C ASN A 23 0.29 4.91 10.31
N TYR A 24 -0.12 5.37 9.14
CA TYR A 24 -0.42 4.53 7.99
C TYR A 24 0.30 5.07 6.76
N LYS A 25 0.90 4.17 5.99
CA LYS A 25 1.34 4.47 4.63
C LYS A 25 0.19 4.13 3.68
N VAL A 26 -0.19 5.11 2.88
CA VAL A 26 -1.34 5.02 1.99
C VAL A 26 -0.85 5.02 0.55
N TYR A 27 -1.34 4.04 -0.20
CA TYR A 27 -1.10 3.87 -1.62
C TYR A 27 -2.41 4.07 -2.35
N ASP A 28 -2.45 5.09 -3.19
CA ASP A 28 -3.64 5.48 -3.91
C ASP A 28 -3.40 5.33 -5.41
N GLN A 29 -4.23 4.52 -6.05
CA GLN A 29 -4.23 4.34 -7.48
C GLN A 29 -5.66 4.07 -7.98
N SER A 30 -6.14 4.91 -8.90
CA SER A 30 -7.41 4.71 -9.60
C SER A 30 -8.57 4.43 -8.63
N GLU A 31 -8.74 5.33 -7.63
CA GLU A 31 -9.79 5.28 -6.60
C GLU A 31 -9.69 4.13 -5.59
N ILE A 32 -8.64 3.30 -5.68
CA ILE A 32 -8.33 2.26 -4.71
C ILE A 32 -7.21 2.76 -3.79
N ALA A 33 -7.53 2.90 -2.51
CA ALA A 33 -6.57 3.27 -1.48
C ALA A 33 -6.23 2.08 -0.57
N ILE A 34 -4.97 1.65 -0.56
CA ILE A 34 -4.44 0.65 0.36
C ILE A 34 -3.77 1.37 1.53
N ARG A 35 -4.25 1.11 2.74
CA ARG A 35 -3.70 1.68 3.99
C ARG A 35 -2.98 0.59 4.77
N ILE A 36 -1.69 0.77 5.02
CA ILE A 36 -0.87 -0.18 5.77
C ILE A 36 -0.34 0.50 7.03
N PRO A 37 -0.60 -0.04 8.24
CA PRO A 37 -0.07 0.52 9.48
C PRO A 37 1.45 0.39 9.50
N LEU A 38 2.15 1.53 9.52
CA LEU A 38 3.61 1.61 9.56
C LEU A 38 4.01 2.80 10.42
N CYS A 39 4.87 2.56 11.41
CA CYS A 39 5.54 3.64 12.13
C CYS A 39 6.61 4.31 11.24
N ASP A 40 7.06 5.49 11.65
CA ASP A 40 7.96 6.34 10.86
C ASP A 40 9.30 5.63 10.59
N ASP A 41 9.84 4.90 11.58
CA ASP A 41 11.06 4.10 11.46
C ASP A 41 10.97 2.96 10.43
N CYS A 42 9.75 2.47 10.18
CA CYS A 42 9.47 1.40 9.21
C CYS A 42 9.05 1.95 7.84
N TYR A 43 8.73 3.25 7.74
CA TYR A 43 8.16 3.85 6.54
C TYR A 43 9.04 3.68 5.29
N GLY A 44 10.36 3.82 5.47
CA GLY A 44 11.37 3.65 4.41
C GLY A 44 11.91 2.23 4.27
N LYS A 45 11.68 1.35 5.26
CA LYS A 45 12.22 -0.02 5.27
C LYS A 45 11.30 -1.02 4.57
N VAL A 46 9.99 -0.77 4.61
CA VAL A 46 9.01 -1.63 3.95
C VAL A 46 8.88 -1.19 2.50
N ASP A 47 9.40 -2.01 1.59
CA ASP A 47 9.20 -1.88 0.15
C ASP A 47 7.78 -2.33 -0.22
N VAL A 48 6.82 -1.47 0.08
CA VAL A 48 5.41 -1.77 -0.13
C VAL A 48 5.06 -1.80 -1.62
N GLU A 49 5.90 -1.29 -2.52
CA GLU A 49 5.67 -1.47 -3.95
C GLU A 49 5.65 -2.97 -4.29
N LYS A 50 6.54 -3.76 -3.68
CA LYS A 50 6.52 -5.23 -3.76
C LYS A 50 5.29 -5.87 -3.12
N LEU A 51 4.75 -5.30 -2.03
CA LEU A 51 3.57 -5.85 -1.35
C LEU A 51 2.26 -5.48 -2.06
N SER A 52 2.19 -4.29 -2.64
CA SER A 52 0.99 -3.74 -3.27
C SER A 52 0.86 -4.14 -4.72
N LYS A 53 1.95 -4.30 -5.49
CA LYS A 53 1.91 -4.81 -6.88
C LYS A 53 1.11 -6.10 -7.03
N PRO A 54 1.38 -7.19 -6.27
CA PRO A 54 0.62 -8.43 -6.43
C PRO A 54 -0.84 -8.25 -6.00
N PHE A 55 -1.11 -7.50 -4.93
CA PHE A 55 -2.48 -7.23 -4.47
C PHE A 55 -3.29 -6.42 -5.51
N LEU A 56 -2.70 -5.37 -6.08
CA LEU A 56 -3.32 -4.55 -7.12
C LEU A 56 -3.50 -5.32 -8.44
N THR A 57 -2.54 -6.17 -8.82
CA THR A 57 -2.68 -7.06 -9.97
C THR A 57 -3.83 -8.06 -9.76
N THR A 58 -3.94 -8.65 -8.58
CA THR A 58 -5.03 -9.57 -8.23
C THR A 58 -6.37 -8.85 -8.22
N LEU A 59 -6.45 -7.65 -7.63
CA LEU A 59 -7.66 -6.83 -7.68
C LEU A 59 -8.05 -6.53 -9.13
N ARG A 60 -7.13 -6.03 -9.97
CA ARG A 60 -7.43 -5.76 -11.39
C ARG A 60 -7.97 -6.97 -12.14
N LYS A 61 -7.38 -8.15 -11.91
CA LYS A 61 -7.86 -9.42 -12.49
C LYS A 61 -9.25 -9.79 -11.98
N ALA A 62 -9.51 -9.64 -10.68
CA ALA A 62 -10.79 -9.97 -10.07
C ALA A 62 -11.93 -9.06 -10.55
N ILE A 63 -11.64 -7.78 -10.84
CA ILE A 63 -12.62 -6.78 -11.29
C ILE A 63 -12.70 -6.70 -12.84
N GLY A 64 -11.92 -7.49 -13.58
CA GLY A 64 -11.97 -7.56 -15.05
C GLY A 64 -11.38 -6.35 -15.80
N ILE A 65 -10.57 -5.50 -15.14
CA ILE A 65 -9.92 -4.36 -15.79
C ILE A 65 -8.74 -4.86 -16.63
N GLN A 66 -8.88 -4.88 -17.96
CA GLN A 66 -7.78 -5.16 -18.89
C GLN A 66 -6.73 -4.06 -18.84
N VAL A 67 -5.50 -4.42 -18.48
CA VAL A 67 -4.33 -3.56 -18.65
C VAL A 67 -3.84 -3.69 -20.09
N ASN A 68 -4.18 -2.72 -20.93
CA ASN A 68 -3.30 -2.37 -22.06
C ASN A 68 -2.12 -1.60 -21.46
N GLY A 69 -1.13 -2.34 -20.97
CA GLY A 69 0.11 -1.83 -20.44
C GLY A 69 1.25 -2.52 -21.15
N ASP A 70 1.63 -1.94 -22.29
CA ASP A 70 2.80 -2.21 -23.10
C ASP A 70 4.02 -2.60 -22.23
N LEU A 71 4.42 -3.88 -22.31
CA LEU A 71 5.72 -4.35 -21.82
C LEU A 71 6.71 -4.17 -22.98
N SER A 72 7.12 -2.94 -23.23
CA SER A 72 8.35 -2.67 -23.98
C SER A 72 9.48 -2.47 -22.98
N GLN A 73 10.24 -3.53 -22.73
CA GLN A 73 11.70 -3.52 -22.55
C GLN A 73 12.25 -4.95 -22.57
#